data_AF-A0A258RJZ1-F1
#
_entry.id   AF-A0A258RJZ1-F1
#
_cell.length_a   1.000
_cell.length_b   1.000
_cell.length_c   1.000
_cell.angle_alpha   90.00
_cell.angle_beta   90.00
_cell.angle_gamma   90.00
#
_symmetry.space_group_name_H-M   'P 1'
#
loop_
_entity.id
_entity.type
_entity.pdbx_description
1 polymer ?
#
loop_
_entity_poly.entity_id
_entity_poly.type
_entity_poly.pdbx_seq_one_letter_code
_entity_poly.pdbx_strand_id
1 'polypeptide(L)'
;MNTRSAAPAPPPEPAKAEAQGSLAATCIRALLDRAGLPRHRHSAHIGGLLSLSYHQAHRRMTGIAPWSLEELQTVATHHGETLVDLFGEQKSADYETALLIAGPLRVTCRLWPGQPLAQHRPGDLIAIKGGSEWVVMVAGDTPTPQACTVRRLIIEPKPDRPRRFAILDDDIDVARSLAAGLVELGFEATAFATEAQLEAALQFDSFDAYVVDWVLPTGTAEALVAKLRSQSATCPIALLTGKAGTKDVDEKALVAAIEEHGLLFLQKPVTASIAASQFSAAFANR
;
A
#
# COMPACT_ATOMS: atom_id res chain seq x y z
N MET A 1 -23.67 37.96 -63.93
CA MET A 1 -24.05 36.55 -63.73
C MET A 1 -22.92 35.72 -64.34
N ASN A 2 -21.83 35.33 -63.65
CA ASN A 2 -21.72 34.34 -62.55
C ASN A 2 -22.78 33.24 -62.68
N THR A 3 -22.41 32.00 -62.96
CA THR A 3 -21.86 31.07 -61.96
C THR A 3 -20.84 30.07 -62.54
N ARG A 4 -19.65 29.97 -61.92
CA ARG A 4 -18.72 28.84 -62.06
C ARG A 4 -19.03 27.82 -60.96
N SER A 5 -19.18 26.55 -61.35
CA SER A 5 -19.39 25.41 -60.45
C SER A 5 -18.11 25.15 -59.65
N ALA A 6 -18.20 25.22 -58.32
CA ALA A 6 -17.09 24.97 -57.39
C ALA A 6 -17.12 23.50 -56.92
N ALA A 7 -16.00 22.80 -57.05
CA ALA A 7 -15.79 21.47 -56.49
C ALA A 7 -15.80 21.52 -54.95
N PRO A 8 -16.27 20.47 -54.25
CA PRO A 8 -16.30 20.46 -52.79
C PRO A 8 -14.87 20.42 -52.21
N ALA A 9 -14.64 21.25 -51.20
CA ALA A 9 -13.37 21.34 -50.50
C ALA A 9 -13.01 20.01 -49.80
N PRO A 10 -11.72 19.64 -49.73
CA PRO A 10 -11.29 18.47 -48.98
C PRO A 10 -11.62 18.65 -47.48
N PRO A 11 -11.85 17.54 -46.74
CA PRO A 11 -12.12 17.61 -45.31
C PRO A 11 -10.96 18.27 -44.57
N PRO A 12 -11.21 19.02 -43.49
CA PRO A 12 -10.16 19.67 -42.74
C PRO A 12 -9.21 18.60 -42.16
N GLU A 13 -7.91 18.77 -42.38
CA GLU A 13 -6.87 18.00 -41.68
C GLU A 13 -7.14 18.05 -40.17
N PRO A 14 -6.97 16.93 -39.44
CA PRO A 14 -7.11 16.95 -37.99
C PRO A 14 -6.12 17.97 -37.42
N ALA A 15 -6.67 18.92 -36.67
CA ALA A 15 -5.94 20.00 -36.03
C ALA A 15 -4.70 19.46 -35.30
N LYS A 16 -3.55 20.08 -35.58
CA LYS A 16 -2.27 19.82 -34.93
C LYS A 16 -2.45 19.84 -33.40
N ALA A 17 -2.35 18.66 -32.78
CA ALA A 17 -2.24 18.51 -31.34
C ALA A 17 -0.88 19.09 -30.90
N GLU A 18 -0.90 20.28 -30.33
CA GLU A 18 0.27 20.91 -29.74
C GLU A 18 0.75 20.11 -28.51
N ALA A 19 1.89 19.44 -28.70
CA ALA A 19 2.97 19.20 -27.74
C ALA A 19 2.63 18.91 -26.26
N GLN A 20 1.92 17.81 -25.99
CA GLN A 20 2.12 17.05 -24.74
C GLN A 20 3.05 15.88 -25.05
N GLY A 21 4.30 15.94 -24.59
CA GLY A 21 5.26 14.86 -24.78
C GLY A 21 4.69 13.52 -24.29
N SER A 22 4.96 12.43 -25.02
CA SER A 22 4.51 11.08 -24.66
C SER A 22 4.81 10.78 -23.18
N LEU A 23 3.79 10.41 -22.40
CA LEU A 23 3.91 10.05 -20.97
C LEU A 23 5.05 9.05 -20.77
N ALA A 24 5.10 8.01 -21.60
CA ALA A 24 6.14 7.01 -21.63
C ALA A 24 7.55 7.61 -21.76
N ALA A 25 7.73 8.56 -22.68
CA ALA A 25 9.01 9.24 -22.85
C ALA A 25 9.38 10.08 -21.61
N THR A 26 8.40 10.66 -20.91
CA THR A 26 8.59 11.37 -19.64
C THR A 26 9.01 10.44 -18.52
N CYS A 27 8.35 9.29 -18.36
CA CYS A 27 8.71 8.26 -17.37
C CYS A 27 10.13 7.77 -17.58
N ILE A 28 10.49 7.44 -18.82
CA ILE A 28 11.82 6.92 -19.15
C ILE A 28 12.90 7.98 -18.93
N ARG A 29 12.65 9.27 -19.20
CA ARG A 29 13.60 10.34 -18.85
C ARG A 29 13.79 10.44 -17.34
N ALA A 30 12.70 10.38 -16.57
CA ALA A 30 12.78 10.45 -15.11
C ALA A 30 13.55 9.26 -14.52
N LEU A 31 13.31 8.05 -15.03
CA LEU A 31 14.07 6.84 -14.72
C LEU A 31 15.58 7.04 -14.97
N LEU A 32 15.95 7.49 -16.16
CA LEU A 32 17.36 7.67 -16.53
C LEU A 32 18.03 8.80 -15.72
N ASP A 33 17.30 9.87 -15.41
CA ASP A 33 17.78 10.95 -14.53
C ASP A 33 18.06 10.40 -13.10
N ARG A 34 17.18 9.56 -12.54
CA ARG A 34 17.39 8.89 -11.24
C ARG A 34 18.56 7.90 -11.25
N ALA A 35 18.75 7.20 -12.36
CA ALA A 35 19.91 6.33 -12.57
C ALA A 35 21.23 7.11 -12.74
N GLY A 36 21.21 8.44 -12.63
CA GLY A 36 22.39 9.30 -12.73
C GLY A 36 22.92 9.50 -14.15
N LEU A 37 22.13 9.15 -15.17
CA LEU A 37 22.57 9.25 -16.56
C LEU A 37 22.35 10.68 -17.10
N PRO A 38 23.39 11.35 -17.62
CA PRO A 38 23.24 12.69 -18.19
C PRO A 38 22.28 12.73 -19.39
N ARG A 39 21.41 13.75 -19.47
CA ARG A 39 20.36 13.90 -20.50
C ARG A 39 20.83 13.74 -21.94
N HIS A 40 22.02 14.24 -22.27
CA HIS A 40 22.59 14.12 -23.62
C HIS A 40 22.91 12.66 -24.00
N ARG A 41 23.08 11.76 -23.03
CA ARG A 41 23.35 10.32 -23.27
C ARG A 41 22.08 9.47 -23.33
N HIS A 42 20.92 10.00 -22.98
CA HIS A 42 19.69 9.21 -22.90
C HIS A 42 19.34 8.50 -24.21
N SER A 43 19.37 9.21 -25.35
CA SER A 43 19.05 8.62 -26.66
C SER A 43 20.07 7.55 -27.08
N ALA A 44 21.35 7.73 -26.76
CA ALA A 44 22.39 6.74 -27.04
C ALA A 44 22.25 5.49 -26.17
N HIS A 45 21.91 5.66 -24.89
CA HIS A 45 21.67 4.56 -23.94
C HIS A 45 20.47 3.71 -24.36
N ILE A 46 19.34 4.34 -24.70
CA ILE A 46 18.16 3.63 -25.21
C ILE A 46 18.45 2.94 -26.54
N GLY A 47 19.24 3.57 -27.42
CA GLY A 47 19.68 2.96 -28.68
C GLY A 47 20.47 1.67 -28.46
N GLY A 48 21.43 1.69 -27.52
CA GLY A 48 22.20 0.50 -27.16
C GLY A 48 21.36 -0.60 -26.51
N LEU A 49 20.46 -0.21 -25.60
CA LEU A 49 19.65 -1.16 -24.83
C LEU A 49 18.58 -1.87 -25.67
N LEU A 50 17.94 -1.16 -26.59
CA LEU A 50 16.87 -1.70 -27.44
C LEU A 50 17.35 -2.11 -28.83
N SER A 51 18.66 -2.09 -29.09
CA SER A 51 19.24 -2.34 -30.42
C SER A 51 18.63 -1.44 -31.52
N LEU A 52 18.34 -0.18 -31.18
CA LEU A 52 17.76 0.82 -32.07
C LEU A 52 18.83 1.77 -32.62
N SER A 53 18.58 2.31 -33.81
CA SER A 53 19.39 3.44 -34.29
C SER A 53 19.22 4.66 -33.39
N TYR A 54 20.26 5.51 -33.32
CA TYR A 54 20.20 6.75 -32.53
C TYR A 54 18.98 7.62 -32.90
N HIS A 55 18.63 7.72 -34.18
CA HIS A 55 17.47 8.47 -34.65
C HIS A 55 16.14 7.87 -34.13
N GLN A 56 15.99 6.54 -34.13
CA GLN A 56 14.80 5.89 -33.58
C GLN A 56 14.69 6.09 -32.06
N ALA A 57 15.79 5.91 -31.34
CA ALA A 57 15.83 6.14 -29.90
C ALA A 57 15.53 7.60 -29.55
N HIS A 58 16.08 8.57 -30.29
CA HIS A 58 15.80 9.98 -30.10
C HIS A 58 14.32 10.31 -30.34
N ARG A 59 13.70 9.72 -31.38
CA ARG A 59 12.26 9.89 -31.66
C ARG A 59 11.36 9.30 -30.56
N ARG A 60 11.76 8.18 -29.93
CA ARG A 60 11.10 7.63 -28.74
C ARG A 60 11.27 8.56 -27.54
N MET A 61 12.48 9.05 -27.31
CA MET A 61 12.82 9.93 -26.19
C MET A 61 12.19 11.33 -26.28
N THR A 62 11.84 11.80 -27.47
CA THR A 62 11.14 13.08 -27.70
C THR A 62 9.62 12.92 -27.78
N GLY A 63 9.13 11.68 -27.76
CA GLY A 63 7.69 11.38 -27.84
C GLY A 63 7.10 11.50 -29.26
N ILE A 64 7.94 11.67 -30.29
CA ILE A 64 7.53 11.69 -31.71
C ILE A 64 7.12 10.28 -32.17
N ALA A 65 7.71 9.23 -31.58
CA ALA A 65 7.37 7.85 -31.85
C ALA A 65 6.86 7.16 -30.58
N PRO A 66 5.80 6.33 -30.67
CA PRO A 66 5.19 5.69 -29.51
C PRO A 66 6.11 4.61 -28.95
N TRP A 67 6.13 4.42 -27.64
CA TRP A 67 6.82 3.29 -27.01
C TRP A 67 5.93 2.04 -27.04
N SER A 68 6.52 0.86 -27.30
CA SER A 68 5.82 -0.41 -27.07
C SER A 68 5.92 -0.81 -25.59
N LEU A 69 4.99 -1.66 -25.14
CA LEU A 69 5.00 -2.17 -23.76
C LEU A 69 6.27 -2.99 -23.47
N GLU A 70 6.71 -3.80 -24.44
CA GLU A 70 7.93 -4.62 -24.35
C GLU A 70 9.19 -3.75 -24.29
N GLU A 71 9.26 -2.67 -25.08
CA GLU A 71 10.35 -1.69 -25.01
C GLU A 71 10.42 -1.07 -23.61
N LEU A 72 9.27 -0.64 -23.07
CA LEU A 72 9.20 -0.04 -21.73
C LEU A 72 9.61 -1.02 -20.63
N GLN A 73 9.13 -2.26 -20.70
CA GLN A 73 9.46 -3.29 -19.71
C GLN A 73 10.95 -3.62 -19.73
N THR A 74 11.56 -3.69 -20.91
CA THR A 74 13.00 -3.94 -21.09
C THR A 74 13.83 -2.83 -20.45
N VAL A 75 13.47 -1.56 -20.69
CA VAL A 75 14.18 -0.44 -20.08
C VAL A 75 14.00 -0.42 -18.56
N ALA A 76 12.77 -0.57 -18.06
CA ALA A 76 12.50 -0.58 -16.61
C ALA A 76 13.29 -1.68 -15.89
N THR A 77 13.21 -2.91 -16.41
CA THR A 77 13.86 -4.09 -15.81
C THR A 77 15.38 -3.96 -15.81
N HIS A 78 15.96 -3.38 -16.86
CA HIS A 78 17.41 -3.12 -16.91
C HIS A 78 17.89 -2.18 -15.80
N HIS A 79 17.04 -1.25 -15.36
CA HIS A 79 17.32 -0.33 -14.26
C HIS A 79 16.80 -0.81 -12.90
N GLY A 80 16.33 -2.07 -12.81
CA GLY A 80 15.83 -2.66 -11.57
C GLY A 80 14.44 -2.16 -11.14
N GLU A 81 13.70 -1.49 -12.00
CA GLU A 81 12.33 -1.01 -11.75
C GLU A 81 11.30 -1.90 -12.47
N THR A 82 10.11 -2.07 -11.87
CA THR A 82 8.97 -2.66 -12.57
C THR A 82 8.23 -1.61 -13.41
N LEU A 83 7.34 -2.03 -14.31
CA LEU A 83 6.44 -1.08 -14.98
C LEU A 83 5.54 -0.32 -13.98
N VAL A 84 5.22 -0.94 -12.83
CA VAL A 84 4.44 -0.27 -11.77
C VAL A 84 5.24 0.85 -11.13
N ASP A 85 6.54 0.68 -10.93
CA ASP A 85 7.42 1.71 -10.36
C ASP A 85 7.64 2.85 -11.37
N LEU A 86 7.91 2.50 -12.64
CA LEU A 86 8.12 3.43 -13.74
C LEU A 86 6.95 4.42 -13.94
N PHE A 87 5.71 3.93 -13.78
CA PHE A 87 4.49 4.73 -13.88
C PHE A 87 3.91 5.12 -12.51
N GLY A 88 4.48 4.60 -11.43
CA GLY A 88 3.98 4.75 -10.06
C GLY A 88 4.34 6.11 -9.47
N GLU A 89 5.55 6.61 -9.75
CA GLU A 89 5.99 7.92 -9.27
C GLU A 89 5.17 9.08 -9.85
N GLN A 90 4.65 8.96 -11.08
CA GLN A 90 3.72 9.96 -11.64
C GLN A 90 2.33 9.96 -11.00
N LYS A 91 2.01 9.01 -10.12
CA LYS A 91 0.78 9.04 -9.29
C LYS A 91 0.99 9.68 -7.92
N SER A 92 2.20 10.11 -7.57
CA SER A 92 2.47 10.76 -6.30
C SER A 92 2.54 12.29 -6.47
N ALA A 93 1.38 12.98 -6.48
CA ALA A 93 1.40 14.45 -6.37
C ALA A 93 0.13 15.18 -5.90
N ASP A 94 -1.10 14.62 -5.92
CA ASP A 94 -2.32 15.42 -5.65
C ASP A 94 -3.39 14.73 -4.78
N TYR A 95 -3.01 13.95 -3.76
CA TYR A 95 -4.00 13.44 -2.81
C TYR A 95 -3.93 14.17 -1.47
N GLU A 96 -5.10 14.36 -0.89
CA GLU A 96 -5.31 14.92 0.42
C GLU A 96 -5.78 13.81 1.36
N THR A 97 -5.37 13.86 2.62
CA THR A 97 -5.93 12.97 3.65
C THR A 97 -7.31 13.48 4.02
N ALA A 98 -8.31 12.59 4.00
CA ALA A 98 -9.69 12.93 4.30
C ALA A 98 -10.36 11.87 5.20
N LEU A 99 -11.42 12.27 5.90
CA LEU A 99 -12.32 11.35 6.60
C LEU A 99 -13.57 11.10 5.76
N LEU A 100 -13.83 9.85 5.39
CA LEU A 100 -15.10 9.45 4.78
C LEU A 100 -16.15 9.24 5.87
N ILE A 101 -17.29 9.90 5.74
CA ILE A 101 -18.46 9.74 6.60
C ILE A 101 -19.64 9.26 5.74
N ALA A 102 -20.06 8.01 5.96
CA ALA A 102 -21.21 7.40 5.27
C ALA A 102 -22.08 6.64 6.29
N GLY A 103 -23.11 7.30 6.83
CA GLY A 103 -23.90 6.75 7.93
C GLY A 103 -23.04 6.54 9.19
N PRO A 104 -22.96 5.32 9.75
CA PRO A 104 -22.09 5.04 10.90
C PRO A 104 -20.61 4.89 10.53
N LEU A 105 -20.30 4.70 9.24
CA LEU A 105 -18.94 4.49 8.76
C LEU A 105 -18.14 5.79 8.85
N ARG A 106 -17.00 5.73 9.55
CA ARG A 106 -15.98 6.77 9.62
C ARG A 106 -14.64 6.12 9.32
N VAL A 107 -14.00 6.46 8.21
CA VAL A 107 -12.72 5.84 7.81
C VAL A 107 -11.81 6.87 7.17
N THR A 108 -10.54 6.86 7.54
CA THR A 108 -9.53 7.67 6.86
C THR A 108 -9.31 7.20 5.43
N CYS A 109 -9.18 8.14 4.51
CA CYS A 109 -9.10 7.86 3.09
C CYS A 109 -8.17 8.84 2.39
N ARG A 110 -7.71 8.46 1.20
CA ARG A 110 -7.00 9.35 0.30
C ARG A 110 -8.00 9.92 -0.71
N LEU A 111 -8.11 11.24 -0.71
CA LEU A 111 -9.02 11.99 -1.55
C LEU A 111 -8.25 12.70 -2.65
N TRP A 112 -8.72 12.61 -3.88
CA TRP A 112 -8.38 13.55 -4.94
C TRP A 112 -9.59 14.45 -5.16
N PRO A 113 -9.59 15.69 -4.61
CA PRO A 113 -10.70 16.61 -4.80
C PRO A 113 -10.77 17.01 -6.28
N GLY A 114 -11.99 17.18 -6.77
CA GLY A 114 -12.29 17.70 -8.09
C GLY A 114 -12.65 19.18 -8.02
N GLN A 115 -13.46 19.63 -8.98
CA GLN A 115 -13.87 21.03 -9.07
C GLN A 115 -14.90 21.40 -7.99
N PRO A 116 -14.94 22.67 -7.55
CA PRO A 116 -16.00 23.20 -6.72
C PRO A 116 -17.39 22.97 -7.33
N LEU A 117 -18.33 22.55 -6.50
CA LEU A 117 -19.74 22.36 -6.84
C LEU A 117 -20.54 23.57 -6.37
N ALA A 118 -21.25 24.20 -7.29
CA ALA A 118 -22.24 25.23 -6.94
C ALA A 118 -23.51 24.61 -6.35
N GLN A 119 -23.90 23.43 -6.84
CA GLN A 119 -25.05 22.64 -6.39
C GLN A 119 -24.74 21.14 -6.54
N HIS A 120 -25.36 20.32 -5.69
CA HIS A 120 -25.26 18.86 -5.71
C HIS A 120 -26.66 18.24 -5.57
N ARG A 121 -26.79 16.93 -5.76
CA ARG A 121 -28.03 16.19 -5.54
C ARG A 121 -27.91 15.31 -4.29
N PRO A 122 -29.02 15.04 -3.59
CA PRO A 122 -29.04 14.04 -2.54
C PRO A 122 -28.50 12.70 -3.07
N GLY A 123 -27.55 12.11 -2.35
CA GLY A 123 -26.87 10.88 -2.76
C GLY A 123 -25.52 11.09 -3.47
N ASP A 124 -25.18 12.30 -3.92
CA ASP A 124 -23.88 12.58 -4.52
C ASP A 124 -22.75 12.46 -3.50
N LEU A 125 -21.62 11.88 -3.90
CA LEU A 125 -20.42 11.87 -3.07
C LEU A 125 -19.69 13.22 -3.22
N ILE A 126 -19.64 13.99 -2.14
CA ILE A 126 -19.04 15.33 -2.10
C ILE A 126 -17.89 15.38 -1.11
N ALA A 127 -16.94 16.28 -1.33
CA ALA A 127 -15.87 16.59 -0.40
C ALA A 127 -15.95 18.05 0.06
N ILE A 128 -15.70 18.30 1.34
CA ILE A 128 -15.57 19.64 1.91
C ILE A 128 -14.23 19.75 2.64
N LYS A 129 -13.63 20.95 2.64
CA LYS A 129 -12.44 21.24 3.43
C LYS A 129 -12.87 21.96 4.71
N GLY A 130 -13.00 21.21 5.81
CA GLY A 130 -13.36 21.70 7.13
C GLY A 130 -12.13 22.16 7.90
N GLY A 131 -11.73 23.42 7.73
CA GLY A 131 -10.51 23.94 8.38
C GLY A 131 -9.25 23.27 7.82
N SER A 132 -8.60 22.43 8.63
CA SER A 132 -7.38 21.69 8.25
C SER A 132 -7.64 20.31 7.63
N GLU A 133 -8.86 19.78 7.74
CA GLU A 133 -9.16 18.40 7.36
C GLU A 133 -10.19 18.33 6.23
N TRP A 134 -9.99 17.39 5.32
CA TRP A 134 -10.98 17.07 4.30
C TRP A 134 -12.00 16.08 4.84
N VAL A 135 -13.27 16.29 4.53
CA VAL A 135 -14.35 15.37 4.84
C VAL A 135 -15.06 15.00 3.56
N VAL A 136 -15.18 13.69 3.32
CA VAL A 136 -15.95 13.14 2.21
C VAL A 136 -17.27 12.61 2.77
N MET A 137 -18.39 12.96 2.16
CA MET A 137 -19.70 12.54 2.64
C MET A 137 -20.69 12.36 1.48
N VAL A 138 -21.78 11.66 1.77
CA VAL A 138 -22.95 11.62 0.89
C VAL A 138 -23.76 12.89 1.13
N ALA A 139 -24.00 13.66 0.06
CA ALA A 139 -24.83 14.84 0.09
C ALA A 139 -26.26 14.50 0.53
N GLY A 140 -26.78 15.29 1.47
CA GLY A 140 -28.19 15.25 1.87
C GLY A 140 -29.03 16.25 1.07
N ASP A 141 -30.25 16.52 1.55
CA ASP A 141 -31.15 17.50 0.94
C ASP A 141 -30.72 18.96 1.16
N THR A 142 -29.81 19.20 2.11
CA THR A 142 -29.31 20.54 2.41
C THR A 142 -28.13 20.90 1.50
N PRO A 143 -28.17 22.08 0.84
CA PRO A 143 -27.03 22.57 0.09
C PRO A 143 -25.79 22.66 0.99
N THR A 144 -24.66 22.18 0.50
CA THR A 144 -23.39 22.18 1.23
C THR A 144 -22.46 23.22 0.60
N PRO A 145 -22.23 24.37 1.26
CA PRO A 145 -21.34 25.39 0.74
C PRO A 145 -19.92 24.85 0.59
N GLN A 146 -19.20 25.32 -0.43
CA GLN A 146 -17.79 24.96 -0.68
C GLN A 146 -17.56 23.45 -0.91
N ALA A 147 -18.60 22.71 -1.28
CA ALA A 147 -18.48 21.34 -1.71
C ALA A 147 -17.65 21.26 -2.99
N CYS A 148 -16.90 20.17 -3.13
CA CYS A 148 -16.13 19.80 -4.30
C CYS A 148 -16.58 18.42 -4.77
N THR A 149 -16.48 18.17 -6.07
CA THR A 149 -16.61 16.80 -6.61
C THR A 149 -15.52 15.89 -6.05
N VAL A 150 -15.81 14.60 -5.90
CA VAL A 150 -14.80 13.59 -5.56
C VAL A 150 -14.32 12.95 -6.86
N ARG A 151 -13.11 13.30 -7.32
CA ARG A 151 -12.56 12.73 -8.57
C ARG A 151 -12.09 11.29 -8.38
N ARG A 152 -11.50 11.01 -7.21
CA ARG A 152 -11.07 9.68 -6.81
C ARG A 152 -11.07 9.60 -5.29
N LEU A 153 -11.53 8.47 -4.79
CA LEU A 153 -11.46 8.09 -3.39
C LEU A 153 -10.77 6.74 -3.29
N ILE A 154 -9.76 6.63 -2.44
CA ILE A 154 -9.19 5.34 -2.05
C ILE A 154 -9.38 5.21 -0.54
N ILE A 155 -10.17 4.22 -0.16
CA ILE A 155 -10.29 3.79 1.23
C ILE A 155 -9.24 2.70 1.39
N GLU A 156 -8.15 3.07 2.05
CA GLU A 156 -7.27 2.06 2.60
C GLU A 156 -7.75 1.86 4.03
N PRO A 157 -8.11 0.64 4.45
CA PRO A 157 -8.39 0.37 5.85
C PRO A 157 -7.08 0.48 6.64
N LYS A 158 -6.58 1.70 6.84
CA LYS A 158 -5.69 2.00 7.95
C LYS A 158 -6.60 2.01 9.17
N PRO A 159 -6.32 1.16 10.17
CA PRO A 159 -7.10 1.19 11.40
C PRO A 159 -7.00 2.59 12.00
N ASP A 160 -8.14 3.15 12.44
CA ASP A 160 -8.21 4.49 13.06
C ASP A 160 -7.39 4.58 14.38
N ARG A 161 -6.87 3.45 14.84
CA ARG A 161 -5.93 3.31 15.94
C ARG A 161 -4.72 2.49 15.48
N PRO A 162 -3.53 2.68 16.07
CA PRO A 162 -2.43 1.73 15.94
C PRO A 162 -2.93 0.30 16.23
N ARG A 163 -2.51 -0.68 15.42
CA ARG A 163 -2.82 -2.09 15.73
C ARG A 163 -2.18 -2.45 17.06
N ARG A 164 -2.96 -3.11 17.93
CA ARG A 164 -2.52 -3.56 19.24
C ARG A 164 -1.95 -4.96 19.19
N PHE A 165 -0.72 -5.13 19.65
CA PHE A 165 -0.01 -6.39 19.74
C PHE A 165 0.05 -6.87 21.20
N ALA A 166 -0.27 -8.14 21.42
CA ALA A 166 0.09 -8.85 22.63
C ALA A 166 1.30 -9.74 22.35
N ILE A 167 2.35 -9.61 23.15
CA ILE A 167 3.58 -10.40 23.03
C ILE A 167 3.75 -11.21 24.30
N LEU A 168 3.67 -12.53 24.21
CA LEU A 168 3.85 -13.45 25.32
C LEU A 168 5.18 -14.19 25.16
N ASP A 169 6.08 -13.99 26.12
CA ASP A 169 7.39 -14.65 26.20
C ASP A 169 7.74 -14.79 27.69
N ASP A 170 8.25 -15.94 28.13
CA ASP A 170 8.67 -16.11 29.52
C ASP A 170 9.93 -15.28 29.83
N ASP A 171 10.74 -15.01 28.81
CA ASP A 171 11.76 -13.97 28.83
C ASP A 171 11.11 -12.60 28.56
N ILE A 172 10.73 -11.93 29.66
CA ILE A 172 10.07 -10.62 29.61
C ILE A 172 10.94 -9.54 28.94
N ASP A 173 12.26 -9.68 28.94
CA ASP A 173 13.15 -8.70 28.31
C ASP A 173 13.12 -8.86 26.78
N VAL A 174 13.02 -10.10 26.28
CA VAL A 174 12.77 -10.37 24.86
C VAL A 174 11.41 -9.81 24.42
N ALA A 175 10.34 -10.08 25.19
CA ALA A 175 9.01 -9.54 24.89
C ALA A 175 8.98 -8.00 24.90
N ARG A 176 9.62 -7.36 25.89
CA ARG A 176 9.70 -5.89 25.98
C ARG A 176 10.52 -5.28 24.86
N SER A 177 11.63 -5.92 24.48
CA SER A 177 12.47 -5.46 23.36
C SER A 177 11.67 -5.47 22.05
N LEU A 178 10.95 -6.56 21.78
CA LEU A 178 10.08 -6.65 20.60
C LEU A 178 8.93 -5.64 20.66
N ALA A 179 8.29 -5.47 21.83
CA ALA A 179 7.24 -4.47 22.02
C ALA A 179 7.74 -3.05 21.74
N ALA A 180 8.89 -2.68 22.30
CA ALA A 180 9.48 -1.35 22.09
C ALA A 180 9.76 -1.09 20.61
N GLY A 181 10.36 -2.05 19.91
CA GLY A 181 10.62 -1.91 18.48
C GLY A 181 9.34 -1.82 17.63
N LEU A 182 8.27 -2.53 18.00
CA LEU A 182 6.97 -2.40 17.31
C LEU A 182 6.31 -1.04 17.57
N VAL A 183 6.46 -0.50 18.79
CA VAL A 183 5.99 0.85 19.14
C VAL A 183 6.71 1.92 18.32
N GLU A 184 8.03 1.80 18.14
CA GLU A 184 8.81 2.70 17.27
C GLU A 184 8.34 2.67 15.80
N LEU A 185 7.79 1.55 15.35
CA LEU A 185 7.21 1.38 14.00
C LEU A 185 5.74 1.86 13.90
N GLY A 186 5.18 2.44 14.96
CA GLY A 186 3.85 3.04 14.97
C GLY A 186 2.71 2.08 15.35
N PHE A 187 3.04 0.93 15.97
CA PHE A 187 2.05 0.02 16.56
C PHE A 187 1.84 0.31 18.05
N GLU A 188 0.78 -0.24 18.63
CA GLU A 188 0.66 -0.39 20.08
C GLU A 188 1.09 -1.82 20.43
N ALA A 189 1.99 -2.02 21.39
CA ALA A 189 2.43 -3.35 21.79
C ALA A 189 2.54 -3.48 23.30
N THR A 190 2.08 -4.61 23.84
CA THR A 190 2.14 -4.94 25.26
C THR A 190 2.82 -6.29 25.45
N ALA A 191 3.83 -6.31 26.32
CA ALA A 191 4.60 -7.49 26.67
C ALA A 191 4.04 -8.17 27.93
N PHE A 192 3.93 -9.50 27.89
CA PHE A 192 3.42 -10.37 28.93
C PHE A 192 4.44 -11.46 29.23
N ALA A 193 4.68 -11.74 30.51
CA ALA A 193 5.60 -12.80 30.95
C ALA A 193 4.89 -14.14 31.15
N THR A 194 3.57 -14.12 31.34
CA THR A 194 2.79 -15.33 31.66
C THR A 194 1.42 -15.32 30.97
N GLU A 195 0.90 -16.51 30.69
CA GLU A 195 -0.45 -16.70 30.12
C GLU A 195 -1.51 -16.01 31.00
N ALA A 196 -1.40 -16.11 32.32
CA ALA A 196 -2.33 -15.50 33.25
C ALA A 196 -2.40 -13.96 33.12
N GLN A 197 -1.27 -13.29 32.85
CA GLN A 197 -1.25 -11.84 32.61
C GLN A 197 -1.95 -11.48 31.29
N LEU A 198 -1.70 -12.25 30.24
CA LEU A 198 -2.36 -12.08 28.95
C LEU A 198 -3.88 -12.30 29.08
N GLU A 199 -4.29 -13.36 29.79
CA GLU A 199 -5.70 -13.66 30.03
C GLU A 199 -6.41 -12.57 30.83
N ALA A 200 -5.77 -12.01 31.85
CA ALA A 200 -6.31 -10.89 32.60
C ALA A 200 -6.48 -9.65 31.71
N ALA A 201 -5.52 -9.37 30.82
CA ALA A 201 -5.62 -8.26 29.87
C ALA A 201 -6.75 -8.45 28.85
N LEU A 202 -6.95 -9.69 28.37
CA LEU A 202 -8.02 -10.04 27.44
C LEU A 202 -9.44 -9.87 28.01
N GLN A 203 -9.60 -9.74 29.34
CA GLN A 203 -10.90 -9.45 29.95
C GLN A 203 -11.34 -7.99 29.74
N PHE A 204 -10.39 -7.08 29.57
CA PHE A 204 -10.64 -5.64 29.50
C PHE A 204 -10.34 -5.05 28.12
N ASP A 205 -9.39 -5.64 27.40
CA ASP A 205 -8.91 -5.16 26.11
C ASP A 205 -8.89 -6.27 25.06
N SER A 206 -8.89 -5.88 23.79
CA SER A 206 -8.68 -6.78 22.65
C SER A 206 -7.43 -6.38 21.87
N PHE A 207 -6.71 -7.40 21.39
CA PHE A 207 -5.51 -7.22 20.56
C PHE A 207 -5.83 -7.56 19.10
N ASP A 208 -5.21 -6.80 18.20
CA ASP A 208 -5.30 -7.01 16.76
C ASP A 208 -4.32 -8.06 16.25
N ALA A 209 -3.29 -8.40 17.02
CA ALA A 209 -2.30 -9.43 16.71
C ALA A 209 -1.66 -10.02 17.97
N TYR A 210 -1.20 -11.26 17.88
CA TYR A 210 -0.52 -11.97 18.96
C TYR A 210 0.84 -12.49 18.49
N VAL A 211 1.87 -12.32 19.32
CA VAL A 211 3.16 -13.01 19.22
C VAL A 211 3.30 -13.87 20.45
N VAL A 212 3.47 -15.18 20.28
CA VAL A 212 3.44 -16.14 21.39
C VAL A 212 4.67 -17.03 21.31
N ASP A 213 5.48 -17.11 22.38
CA ASP A 213 6.54 -18.09 22.46
C ASP A 213 5.96 -19.51 22.45
N TRP A 214 6.50 -20.37 21.60
CA TRP A 214 6.05 -21.76 21.49
C TRP A 214 6.33 -22.56 22.76
N VAL A 215 7.46 -22.29 23.42
CA VAL A 215 7.89 -22.99 24.63
C VAL A 215 7.53 -22.12 25.83
N LEU A 216 6.53 -22.53 26.60
CA LEU A 216 6.10 -21.83 27.81
C LEU A 216 6.45 -22.67 29.05
N PRO A 217 6.60 -22.06 30.24
CA PRO A 217 6.87 -22.79 31.48
C PRO A 217 5.80 -23.84 31.83
N THR A 218 4.57 -23.62 31.35
CA THR A 218 3.37 -24.44 31.56
C THR A 218 3.19 -25.54 30.50
N GLY A 219 3.99 -25.55 29.42
CA GLY A 219 3.87 -26.50 28.31
C GLY A 219 4.08 -25.85 26.95
N THR A 220 3.32 -26.28 25.94
CA THR A 220 3.34 -25.69 24.59
C THR A 220 2.26 -24.63 24.45
N ALA A 221 2.49 -23.67 23.55
CA ALA A 221 1.52 -22.62 23.24
C ALA A 221 0.25 -23.11 22.51
N GLU A 222 0.15 -24.40 22.17
CA GLU A 222 -0.93 -24.97 21.38
C GLU A 222 -2.31 -24.71 21.98
N ALA A 223 -2.49 -24.97 23.29
CA ALA A 223 -3.74 -24.73 23.99
C ALA A 223 -4.13 -23.24 23.99
N LEU A 224 -3.16 -22.35 24.15
CA LEU A 224 -3.37 -20.91 24.09
C LEU A 224 -3.75 -20.46 22.67
N VAL A 225 -3.07 -20.96 21.65
CA VAL A 225 -3.39 -20.65 20.24
C VAL A 225 -4.81 -21.09 19.90
N ALA A 226 -5.20 -22.31 20.27
CA ALA A 226 -6.55 -22.82 20.06
C ALA A 226 -7.59 -21.92 20.76
N LYS A 227 -7.31 -21.48 21.99
CA LYS A 227 -8.16 -20.54 22.74
C LYS A 227 -8.27 -19.19 22.03
N LEU A 228 -7.16 -18.58 21.61
CA LEU A 228 -7.16 -17.30 20.89
C LEU A 228 -7.91 -17.40 19.56
N ARG A 229 -7.76 -18.51 18.83
CA ARG A 229 -8.50 -18.80 17.59
C ARG A 229 -10.00 -18.94 17.82
N SER A 230 -10.41 -19.53 18.94
CA SER A 230 -11.84 -19.62 19.30
C SER A 230 -12.49 -18.25 19.58
N GLN A 231 -11.71 -17.27 20.05
CA GLN A 231 -12.17 -15.90 20.30
C GLN A 231 -12.14 -15.06 19.02
N SER A 232 -11.13 -15.26 18.18
CA SER A 232 -11.03 -14.61 16.87
C SER A 232 -10.46 -15.56 15.83
N ALA A 233 -11.35 -16.06 14.97
CA ALA A 233 -10.97 -16.96 13.90
C ALA A 233 -9.94 -16.34 12.95
N THR A 234 -10.05 -15.03 12.71
CA THR A 234 -9.18 -14.34 11.76
C THR A 234 -7.90 -13.82 12.40
N CYS A 235 -7.88 -13.23 13.61
CA CYS A 235 -6.73 -12.49 14.17
C CYS A 235 -5.33 -13.09 13.86
N PRO A 236 -4.34 -12.34 13.32
CA PRO A 236 -3.01 -12.90 13.06
C PRO A 236 -2.30 -13.31 14.35
N ILE A 237 -1.76 -14.53 14.36
CA ILE A 237 -0.99 -15.07 15.49
C ILE A 237 0.35 -15.53 14.92
N ALA A 238 1.45 -15.07 15.52
CA ALA A 238 2.79 -15.53 15.22
C ALA A 238 3.34 -16.37 16.36
N LEU A 239 3.90 -17.53 16.02
CA LEU A 239 4.70 -18.31 16.95
C LEU A 239 6.14 -17.81 16.92
N LEU A 240 6.65 -17.48 18.09
CA LEU A 240 8.05 -17.12 18.32
C LEU A 240 8.79 -18.35 18.83
N THR A 241 9.92 -18.71 18.24
CA THR A 241 10.74 -19.83 18.75
C THR A 241 12.22 -19.59 18.58
N GLY A 242 13.01 -19.78 19.64
CA GLY A 242 14.47 -19.76 19.57
C GLY A 242 15.12 -21.12 19.31
N LYS A 243 14.30 -22.17 19.21
CA LYS A 243 14.75 -23.57 19.23
C LYS A 243 14.32 -24.37 17.99
N ALA A 244 13.90 -23.69 16.91
CA ALA A 244 13.59 -24.33 15.64
C ALA A 244 14.77 -25.21 15.17
N GLY A 245 14.53 -26.52 15.01
CA GLY A 245 15.54 -27.50 14.64
C GLY A 245 16.41 -28.06 15.78
N THR A 246 16.08 -27.77 17.05
CA THR A 246 16.73 -28.41 18.22
C THR A 246 15.86 -29.53 18.80
N LYS A 247 16.48 -30.56 19.38
CA LYS A 247 15.80 -31.77 19.91
C LYS A 247 14.79 -31.51 21.04
N ASP A 248 14.80 -30.31 21.62
CA ASP A 248 13.93 -29.93 22.73
C ASP A 248 12.53 -29.51 22.29
N VAL A 249 12.31 -29.30 20.99
CA VAL A 249 11.01 -28.90 20.43
C VAL A 249 10.47 -30.01 19.55
N ASP A 250 9.21 -30.40 19.79
CA ASP A 250 8.50 -31.28 18.87
C ASP A 250 8.18 -30.49 17.58
N GLU A 251 9.13 -30.54 16.64
CA GLU A 251 9.04 -29.88 15.34
C GLU A 251 7.78 -30.31 14.57
N LYS A 252 7.29 -31.54 14.77
CA LYS A 252 6.06 -32.01 14.12
C LYS A 252 4.84 -31.30 14.69
N ALA A 253 4.75 -31.15 16.01
CA ALA A 253 3.65 -30.44 16.66
C ALA A 253 3.64 -28.96 16.25
N LEU A 254 4.82 -28.33 16.16
CA LEU A 254 4.97 -26.94 15.70
C LEU A 254 4.48 -26.76 14.26
N VAL A 255 4.93 -27.61 13.33
CA VAL A 255 4.51 -27.55 11.92
C VAL A 255 3.01 -27.80 11.78
N ALA A 256 2.48 -28.80 12.50
CA ALA A 256 1.04 -29.08 12.50
C ALA A 256 0.22 -27.87 12.98
N ALA A 257 0.61 -27.21 14.07
CA ALA A 257 -0.06 -26.02 14.56
C ALA A 257 -0.03 -24.85 13.57
N ILE A 258 1.10 -24.66 12.88
CA ILE A 258 1.24 -23.62 11.84
C ILE A 258 0.27 -23.87 10.69
N GLU A 259 0.19 -25.10 10.21
CA GLU A 259 -0.69 -25.48 9.10
C GLU A 259 -2.17 -25.46 9.50
N GLU A 260 -2.52 -26.00 10.66
CA GLU A 260 -3.90 -26.10 11.15
C GLU A 260 -4.51 -24.72 11.43
N HIS A 261 -3.72 -23.82 12.02
CA HIS A 261 -4.22 -22.52 12.46
C HIS A 261 -3.73 -21.35 11.61
N GLY A 262 -3.03 -21.60 10.50
CA GLY A 262 -2.50 -20.55 9.60
C GLY A 262 -1.65 -19.53 10.36
N LEU A 263 -0.72 -20.01 11.19
CA LEU A 263 0.11 -19.17 12.05
C LEU A 263 1.29 -18.58 11.28
N LEU A 264 1.70 -17.38 11.66
CA LEU A 264 2.98 -16.83 11.24
C LEU A 264 4.11 -17.48 12.05
N PHE A 265 5.31 -17.50 11.50
CA PHE A 265 6.47 -18.08 12.14
C PHE A 265 7.59 -17.05 12.28
N LEU A 266 8.07 -16.86 13.51
CA LEU A 266 9.16 -15.95 13.86
C LEU A 266 10.25 -16.74 14.61
N GLN A 267 11.48 -16.65 14.13
CA GLN A 267 12.63 -17.28 14.77
C GLN A 267 13.37 -16.28 15.66
N LYS A 268 13.68 -16.64 16.91
CA LYS A 268 14.55 -15.82 17.78
C LYS A 268 16.02 -15.96 17.32
N PRO A 269 16.81 -14.87 17.26
CA PRO A 269 16.42 -13.49 17.55
C PRO A 269 15.59 -12.88 16.40
N VAL A 270 14.43 -12.29 16.74
CA VAL A 270 13.56 -11.60 15.79
C VAL A 270 13.72 -10.09 15.95
N THR A 271 13.72 -9.36 14.83
CA THR A 271 13.67 -7.89 14.86
C THR A 271 12.24 -7.38 14.67
N ALA A 272 11.93 -6.23 15.27
CA ALA A 272 10.61 -5.63 15.14
C ALA A 272 10.23 -5.34 13.67
N SER A 273 11.19 -4.97 12.82
CA SER A 273 10.94 -4.74 11.39
C SER A 273 10.50 -6.01 10.65
N ILE A 274 11.10 -7.17 10.96
CA ILE A 274 10.69 -8.45 10.37
C ILE A 274 9.29 -8.82 10.84
N ALA A 275 9.02 -8.71 12.14
CA ALA A 275 7.70 -8.98 12.69
C ALA A 275 6.65 -8.05 12.05
N ALA A 276 6.87 -6.74 12.07
CA ALA A 276 5.99 -5.74 11.46
C ALA A 276 5.70 -6.02 9.98
N SER A 277 6.70 -6.42 9.21
CA SER A 277 6.52 -6.77 7.79
C SER A 277 5.59 -7.97 7.60
N GLN A 278 5.82 -9.07 8.34
CA GLN A 278 4.96 -10.26 8.25
C GLN A 278 3.53 -9.97 8.69
N PHE A 279 3.35 -9.23 9.79
CA PHE A 279 2.02 -8.86 10.26
C PHE A 279 1.31 -7.90 9.31
N SER A 280 2.02 -6.94 8.71
CA SER A 280 1.44 -6.04 7.71
C SER A 280 0.91 -6.81 6.49
N ALA A 281 1.64 -7.81 6.01
CA ALA A 281 1.16 -8.69 4.95
C ALA A 281 -0.07 -9.52 5.38
N ALA A 282 -0.06 -10.03 6.61
CA ALA A 282 -1.18 -10.78 7.17
C ALA A 282 -2.44 -9.91 7.35
N PHE A 283 -2.29 -8.63 7.67
CA PHE A 283 -3.40 -7.68 7.74
C PHE A 283 -3.94 -7.29 6.36
N ALA A 284 -3.08 -7.21 5.33
CA ALA A 284 -3.45 -6.79 3.98
C ALA A 284 -4.17 -7.87 3.16
N ASN A 285 -3.89 -9.15 3.41
CA ASN A 285 -4.49 -10.28 2.71
C ASN A 285 -5.89 -10.66 3.25
N ARG A 286 -6.61 -9.71 3.87
CA ARG A 286 -7.87 -9.95 4.59
C ARG A 286 -8.93 -8.89 4.33
#